data_AF-A0A9X9WW04-F1
#
_entry.id   AF-A0A9X9WW04-F1
#
_cell.length_a   1.000
_cell.length_b   1.000
_cell.length_c   1.000
_cell.angle_alpha   90.00
_cell.angle_beta   90.00
_cell.angle_gamma   90.00
#
_symmetry.space_group_name_H-M   'P 1'
#
loop_
_entity.id
_entity.type
_entity.pdbx_description
1 polymer ?
#
loop_
_entity_poly.entity_id
_entity_poly.type
_entity_poly.pdbx_seq_one_letter_code
_entity_poly.pdbx_strand_id
1 'polypeptide(L)'
;MIWGLMRAVSGGVVVLMQCGIGSAQTTEIVARRECLQAIREQGVRGFALERPRFTRAGESASLSGQMVQGSSRLDFNCMLDRRGKVTDLTVARPVSAP
;
A
#
# COMPACT_ATOMS: atom_id res chain seq x y z
N MET A 1 -10.86 36.12 -49.35
CA MET A 1 -11.23 34.70 -49.21
C MET A 1 -11.55 34.45 -47.74
N ILE A 2 -12.69 33.83 -47.47
CA ILE A 2 -13.34 33.70 -46.16
C ILE A 2 -12.92 32.37 -45.52
N TRP A 3 -12.52 32.36 -44.25
CA TRP A 3 -12.71 31.28 -43.23
C TRP A 3 -11.75 31.49 -42.06
N GLY A 4 -12.09 31.28 -40.80
CA GLY A 4 -13.29 30.74 -40.16
C GLY A 4 -13.27 31.18 -38.69
N LEU A 5 -14.40 31.65 -38.19
CA LEU A 5 -15.31 30.86 -37.34
C LEU A 5 -14.82 30.78 -35.88
N MET A 6 -15.22 31.81 -35.14
CA MET A 6 -15.29 31.81 -33.68
C MET A 6 -16.02 30.55 -33.19
N ARG A 7 -15.34 29.74 -32.38
CA ARG A 7 -15.96 28.78 -31.47
C ARG A 7 -15.53 29.09 -30.05
N ALA A 8 -16.55 29.36 -29.24
CA ALA A 8 -16.54 29.46 -27.78
C ALA A 8 -15.83 28.28 -27.12
N VAL A 9 -15.28 28.48 -25.91
CA VAL A 9 -15.64 27.74 -24.70
C VAL A 9 -15.27 28.60 -23.49
N SER A 10 -16.31 29.09 -22.80
CA SER A 10 -16.28 29.48 -21.40
C SER A 10 -15.80 28.29 -20.57
N GLY A 11 -14.74 28.43 -19.76
CA GLY A 11 -14.27 27.26 -19.02
C GLY A 11 -13.20 27.54 -18.00
N GLY A 12 -13.64 27.72 -16.76
CA GLY A 12 -13.03 27.10 -15.59
C GLY A 12 -11.65 27.60 -15.19
N VAL A 13 -11.62 28.33 -14.07
CA VAL A 13 -10.46 28.44 -13.20
C VAL A 13 -9.92 27.03 -12.93
N VAL A 14 -8.76 26.70 -13.49
CA VAL A 14 -8.02 25.48 -13.16
C VAL A 14 -7.44 25.69 -11.77
N VAL A 15 -8.20 25.27 -10.74
CA VAL A 15 -7.67 25.08 -9.40
C VAL A 15 -6.67 23.93 -9.50
N LEU A 16 -5.39 24.27 -9.62
CA LEU A 16 -4.30 23.33 -9.38
C LEU A 16 -4.37 22.94 -7.91
N MET A 17 -5.17 21.91 -7.63
CA MET A 17 -5.22 21.23 -6.35
C MET A 17 -3.84 20.58 -6.15
N GLN A 18 -2.91 21.36 -5.60
CA GLN A 18 -1.66 20.85 -5.04
C GLN A 18 -2.05 19.96 -3.86
N CYS A 19 -2.34 18.69 -4.14
CA CYS A 19 -2.34 17.61 -3.15
C CYS A 19 -0.89 17.36 -2.70
N GLY A 20 -0.31 18.32 -2.00
CA GLY A 20 0.80 18.10 -1.08
C GLY A 20 0.26 17.45 0.18
N ILE A 21 -0.20 16.20 0.10
CA ILE A 21 -0.72 15.46 1.24
C ILE A 21 0.40 14.58 1.79
N GLY A 22 0.84 14.93 3.00
CA GLY A 22 1.54 14.09 3.99
C GLY A 22 2.06 12.74 3.53
N SER A 23 3.27 12.72 2.97
CA SER A 23 3.93 11.55 2.37
C SER A 23 4.39 10.45 3.35
N ALA A 24 3.97 10.48 4.62
CA ALA A 24 4.34 9.48 5.63
C ALA A 24 3.13 8.63 6.08
N GLN A 25 2.04 9.27 6.51
CA GLN A 25 0.85 8.56 7.01
C GLN A 25 0.11 7.82 5.89
N THR A 26 0.12 8.36 4.67
CA THR A 26 -0.45 7.69 3.50
C THR A 26 0.33 6.43 3.12
N THR A 27 1.65 6.40 3.36
CA THR A 27 2.50 5.26 2.94
C THR A 27 2.24 4.01 3.78
N GLU A 28 2.04 4.14 5.09
CA GLU A 28 1.72 2.97 5.94
C GLU A 28 0.36 2.37 5.58
N ILE A 29 -0.65 3.22 5.36
CA ILE A 29 -2.00 2.77 4.98
C ILE A 29 -1.97 2.04 3.63
N VAL A 30 -1.25 2.59 2.65
CA VAL A 30 -1.05 1.95 1.34
C VAL A 30 -0.29 0.64 1.48
N ALA A 31 0.82 0.63 2.24
CA ALA A 31 1.60 -0.57 2.48
C ALA A 31 0.76 -1.68 3.13
N ARG A 32 -0.06 -1.33 4.13
CA ARG A 32 -0.98 -2.28 4.76
C ARG A 32 -2.00 -2.84 3.78
N ARG A 33 -2.58 -2.01 2.93
CA ARG A 33 -3.56 -2.43 1.92
C ARG A 33 -2.93 -3.38 0.90
N GLU A 34 -1.79 -3.00 0.32
CA GLU A 34 -1.12 -3.77 -0.74
C GLU A 34 -0.57 -5.09 -0.18
N CYS A 35 0.05 -5.08 1.01
CA CYS A 35 0.52 -6.30 1.66
C CYS A 35 -0.65 -7.23 2.02
N LEU A 36 -1.75 -6.71 2.57
CA LEU A 36 -2.95 -7.53 2.83
C LEU A 36 -3.53 -8.15 1.56
N GLN A 37 -3.50 -7.41 0.45
CA GLN A 37 -3.96 -7.92 -0.83
C GLN A 37 -3.05 -9.06 -1.31
N ALA A 38 -1.73 -8.85 -1.33
CA ALA A 38 -0.76 -9.87 -1.75
C ALA A 38 -0.84 -11.15 -0.87
N ILE A 39 -1.04 -11.00 0.43
CA ILE A 39 -1.25 -12.12 1.37
C ILE A 39 -2.50 -12.94 0.98
N ARG A 40 -3.60 -12.27 0.62
CA ARG A 40 -4.83 -12.95 0.19
C ARG A 40 -4.66 -13.66 -1.16
N GLU A 41 -3.84 -13.10 -2.04
CA GLU A 41 -3.49 -13.70 -3.33
C GLU A 41 -2.67 -14.99 -3.16
N GLN A 42 -1.87 -15.12 -2.10
CA GLN A 42 -1.22 -16.39 -1.70
C GLN A 42 -2.19 -17.42 -1.07
N GLY A 43 -3.47 -17.09 -0.94
CA GLY A 43 -4.48 -17.99 -0.36
C GLY A 43 -4.63 -17.88 1.17
N VAL A 44 -3.87 -17.00 1.83
CA VAL A 44 -3.99 -16.74 3.27
C VAL A 44 -5.17 -15.81 3.51
N ARG A 45 -6.30 -16.37 3.95
CA ARG A 45 -7.58 -15.65 4.13
C ARG A 45 -8.12 -15.78 5.54
N GLY A 46 -8.85 -14.77 5.99
CA GLY A 46 -9.50 -14.77 7.31
C GLY A 46 -8.55 -14.56 8.49
N PHE A 47 -7.28 -14.22 8.25
CA PHE A 47 -6.35 -13.78 9.26
C PHE A 47 -6.46 -12.26 9.49
N ALA A 48 -6.43 -11.84 10.75
CA ALA A 48 -6.34 -10.45 11.15
C ALA A 48 -4.86 -10.09 11.42
N LEU A 49 -4.43 -8.90 11.00
CA LEU A 49 -3.10 -8.40 11.34
C LEU A 49 -3.03 -8.07 12.83
N GLU A 50 -2.07 -8.66 13.51
CA GLU A 50 -1.74 -8.41 14.90
C GLU A 50 -0.38 -7.68 14.99
N ARG A 51 -0.41 -6.49 15.61
CA ARG A 51 0.78 -5.65 15.86
C ARG A 51 1.68 -5.46 14.62
N PRO A 52 1.14 -5.03 13.46
CA PRO A 52 1.97 -4.76 12.29
C PRO A 52 2.98 -3.63 12.59
N ARG A 53 4.22 -3.85 12.19
CA ARG A 53 5.35 -2.93 12.29
C ARG A 53 5.69 -2.45 10.89
N PHE A 54 5.43 -1.18 10.63
CA PHE A 54 5.88 -0.52 9.42
C PHE A 54 7.29 0.03 9.63
N THR A 55 8.19 -0.24 8.70
CA THR A 55 9.57 0.27 8.72
C THR A 55 9.92 0.80 7.34
N ARG A 56 10.39 2.04 7.27
CA ARG A 56 10.83 2.70 6.03
C ARG A 56 12.33 2.87 6.07
N ALA A 57 13.02 2.43 5.02
CA ALA A 57 14.47 2.51 4.89
C ALA A 57 14.82 3.04 3.48
N GLY A 58 15.17 4.33 3.41
CA GLY A 58 15.46 5.01 2.14
C GLY A 58 14.29 4.91 1.15
N GLU A 59 14.55 4.31 -0.01
CA GLU A 59 13.59 4.10 -1.09
C GLU A 59 12.69 2.87 -0.91
N SER A 60 12.90 2.08 0.14
CA SER A 60 12.11 0.87 0.40
C SER A 60 11.29 1.00 1.67
N ALA A 61 10.17 0.30 1.71
CA ALA A 61 9.39 0.12 2.92
C ALA A 61 9.18 -1.35 3.20
N SER A 62 8.88 -1.69 4.44
CA SER A 62 8.51 -3.03 4.85
C SER A 62 7.39 -2.97 5.86
N LEU A 63 6.52 -3.96 5.79
CA LEU A 63 5.47 -4.20 6.76
C LEU A 63 5.63 -5.64 7.23
N SER A 64 5.92 -5.79 8.51
CA SER A 64 6.09 -7.10 9.14
C SER A 64 5.20 -7.21 10.37
N GLY A 65 4.94 -8.43 10.83
CA GLY A 65 4.18 -8.64 12.05
C GLY A 65 3.54 -10.02 12.07
N GLN A 66 2.52 -10.14 12.92
CA GLN A 66 1.77 -11.38 13.07
C GLN A 66 0.40 -11.29 12.43
N MET A 67 -0.11 -12.45 12.09
CA MET A 67 -1.44 -12.67 11.56
C MET A 67 -2.09 -13.76 12.40
N VAL A 68 -3.31 -13.50 12.85
CA VAL A 68 -4.03 -14.42 13.73
C VAL A 68 -5.39 -14.80 13.14
N GLN A 69 -5.73 -16.08 13.22
CA GLN A 69 -7.03 -16.64 12.85
C GLN A 69 -7.42 -17.69 13.89
N GLY A 70 -8.27 -17.31 14.85
CA GLY A 70 -8.59 -18.16 15.99
C GLY A 70 -7.32 -18.54 16.76
N SER A 71 -7.00 -19.84 16.81
CA SER A 71 -5.78 -20.37 17.43
C SER A 71 -4.57 -20.41 16.49
N SER A 72 -4.76 -20.19 15.18
CA SER A 72 -3.68 -20.21 14.21
C SER A 72 -2.96 -18.86 14.18
N ARG A 73 -1.63 -18.91 14.15
CA ARG A 73 -0.76 -17.73 14.02
C ARG A 73 0.19 -17.92 12.84
N LEU A 74 0.44 -16.84 12.12
CA LEU A 74 1.40 -16.75 11.03
C LEU A 74 2.23 -15.48 11.22
N ASP A 75 3.52 -15.54 10.92
CA ASP A 75 4.35 -14.35 10.75
C ASP A 75 4.31 -13.95 9.27
N PHE A 76 4.33 -12.65 9.01
CA PHE A 76 4.50 -12.12 7.67
C PHE A 76 5.60 -11.06 7.64
N ASN A 77 6.26 -10.99 6.49
CA ASN A 77 7.14 -9.92 6.12
C ASN A 77 6.87 -9.54 4.66
N CYS A 78 6.52 -8.28 4.44
CA CYS A 78 6.17 -7.75 3.14
C CYS A 78 7.08 -6.57 2.83
N MET A 79 7.85 -6.65 1.76
CA MET A 79 8.69 -5.56 1.28
C MET A 79 7.99 -4.80 0.16
N LEU A 80 8.15 -3.48 0.17
CA LEU A 80 7.57 -2.58 -0.81
C LEU A 80 8.65 -1.68 -1.42
N ASP A 81 8.49 -1.37 -2.70
CA ASP A 81 9.28 -0.38 -3.41
C ASP A 81 8.90 1.06 -3.03
N ARG A 82 9.61 2.04 -3.61
CA ARG A 82 9.34 3.47 -3.43
C ARG A 82 7.96 3.92 -3.88
N ARG A 83 7.29 3.13 -4.74
CA ARG A 83 5.93 3.39 -5.24
C ARG A 83 4.88 2.73 -4.36
N GLY A 84 5.28 2.02 -3.31
CA GLY A 84 4.39 1.28 -2.42
C GLY A 84 3.88 -0.02 -3.03
N LYS A 85 4.57 -0.58 -4.03
CA LYS A 85 4.25 -1.89 -4.61
C LYS A 85 5.02 -3.00 -3.94
N VAL A 86 4.34 -4.11 -3.68
CA VAL A 86 4.95 -5.29 -3.06
C VAL A 86 6.01 -5.88 -3.99
N THR A 87 7.24 -5.97 -3.52
CA THR A 87 8.35 -6.58 -4.25
C THR A 87 8.70 -7.96 -3.71
N ASP A 88 8.48 -8.19 -2.43
CA ASP A 88 8.67 -9.48 -1.78
C ASP A 88 7.60 -9.69 -0.71
N LEU A 89 7.11 -10.93 -0.58
CA LEU A 89 6.17 -11.32 0.46
C LEU A 89 6.51 -12.72 0.96
N THR A 90 6.87 -12.78 2.24
CA THR A 90 7.07 -14.03 2.97
C THR A 90 5.97 -14.18 4.01
N VAL A 91 5.28 -15.32 4.00
CA VAL A 91 4.34 -15.73 5.06
C VAL A 91 4.78 -17.10 5.58
N ALA A 92 4.99 -17.20 6.88
CA ALA A 92 5.46 -18.42 7.51
C ALA A 92 4.71 -18.70 8.81
N ARG A 93 4.73 -19.96 9.26
CA ARG A 93 4.32 -20.26 10.63
C ARG A 93 5.35 -19.64 11.59
N PRO A 94 4.93 -19.08 12.73
CA PRO A 94 5.86 -18.51 13.67
C PRO A 94 6.84 -19.58 14.11
N VAL A 95 8.12 -19.25 13.99
CA VAL A 95 9.19 -20.14 14.42
C VAL A 95 9.19 -20.08 15.94
N SER A 96 8.68 -21.12 16.59
CA SER A 96 8.86 -21.30 18.03
C SER A 96 10.37 -21.29 18.27
N ALA A 97 10.90 -20.22 18.85
CA ALA A 97 12.27 -20.26 19.36
C ALA A 97 12.36 -21.44 20.35
N PRO A 98 13.38 -22.30 20.25
CA PRO A 98 13.53 -23.47 21.12
C PRO A 98 13.70 -23.10 22.60
#